data_AF-A0A935WWV9-F1
#
_entry.id   AF-A0A935WWV9-F1
#
_cell.length_a   1.000
_cell.length_b   1.000
_cell.length_c   1.000
_cell.angle_alpha   90.00
_cell.angle_beta   90.00
_cell.angle_gamma   90.00
#
_symmetry.space_group_name_H-M   'P 1'
#
loop_
_entity.id
_entity.type
_entity.pdbx_description
1 polymer ?
#
loop_
_entity_poly.entity_id
_entity_poly.type
_entity_poly.pdbx_seq_one_letter_code
_entity_poly.pdbx_strand_id
1 'polypeptide(L)'
;MDAHERFGQTRGWVAAGLASLFFLGPLSGCAALRAAAERRDKIEERVQKHVYTQPQGTVWAEARALLFEMGYEVSSAANAFGATVETEWKYDGNWQTRYLVQAMSVEGGTKVQFMKSTQTVTSATSPRARRDLDAEWALLQKIDPSAASEIEAYAQGPRVETNR
;
A
#
# COMPACT_ATOMS: atom_id res chain seq x y z
N MET A 1 -2.59 -86.69 4.46
CA MET A 1 -3.31 -85.40 4.33
C MET A 1 -2.89 -84.53 5.51
N ASP A 2 -1.60 -84.28 5.70
CA ASP A 2 -0.75 -83.34 4.93
C ASP A 2 -1.17 -81.89 5.21
N ALA A 3 -0.31 -80.94 5.55
CA ALA A 3 1.11 -80.95 5.83
C ALA A 3 1.53 -79.50 6.23
N HIS A 4 2.77 -79.37 6.69
CA HIS A 4 3.62 -78.16 6.74
C HIS A 4 3.29 -77.09 7.81
N GLU A 5 4.08 -76.95 8.89
CA GLU A 5 5.52 -76.56 9.06
C GLU A 5 5.63 -75.07 9.45
N ARG A 6 6.05 -74.78 10.69
CA ARG A 6 7.42 -74.49 11.20
C ARG A 6 7.82 -73.01 11.11
N PHE A 7 8.09 -72.47 12.30
CA PHE A 7 9.16 -71.55 12.70
C PHE A 7 10.00 -70.85 11.62
N GLY A 8 10.08 -69.52 11.72
CA GLY A 8 11.05 -68.70 11.01
C GLY A 8 11.23 -67.31 11.62
N GLN A 9 11.96 -67.23 12.74
CA GLN A 9 12.52 -66.00 13.30
C GLN A 9 13.91 -65.76 12.71
N THR A 10 14.12 -64.75 11.84
CA THR A 10 15.46 -64.18 11.58
C THR A 10 15.42 -62.71 11.10
N ARG A 11 15.92 -61.82 11.98
CA ARG A 11 17.00 -60.81 11.77
C ARG A 11 16.93 -59.82 10.59
N GLY A 12 16.89 -58.53 10.98
CA GLY A 12 17.51 -57.38 10.30
C GLY A 12 16.68 -56.79 9.15
N TRP A 13 16.57 -55.48 8.94
CA TRP A 13 17.59 -54.45 9.05
C TRP A 13 16.97 -53.09 9.43
N VAL A 14 17.73 -52.31 10.19
CA VAL A 14 17.51 -50.87 10.41
C VAL A 14 17.73 -50.14 9.08
N ALA A 15 16.71 -49.42 8.62
CA ALA A 15 16.82 -48.32 7.66
C ALA A 15 15.95 -47.19 8.24
N ALA A 16 16.46 -46.31 9.12
CA ALA A 16 17.38 -45.20 8.83
C ALA A 16 17.11 -44.57 7.45
N GLY A 17 16.20 -43.60 7.40
CA GLY A 17 15.95 -42.83 6.18
C GLY A 17 14.90 -41.73 6.34
N LEU A 18 15.34 -40.53 6.74
CA LEU A 18 14.71 -39.23 6.45
C LEU A 18 13.28 -38.99 6.98
N ALA A 19 13.07 -39.11 8.29
CA ALA A 19 11.90 -38.52 8.94
C ALA A 19 12.13 -37.02 9.23
N SER A 20 11.73 -36.20 8.26
CA SER A 20 11.14 -34.86 8.44
C SER A 20 11.90 -33.81 9.26
N LEU A 21 12.95 -33.24 8.65
CA LEU A 21 13.43 -31.88 8.92
C LEU A 21 12.44 -30.83 8.35
N PHE A 22 11.22 -30.75 8.89
CA PHE A 22 10.19 -29.81 8.39
C PHE A 22 9.41 -29.10 9.53
N PHE A 23 10.07 -28.84 10.65
CA PHE A 23 9.49 -28.13 11.80
C PHE A 23 10.42 -27.05 12.38
N LEU A 24 11.01 -26.21 11.52
CA LEU A 24 11.58 -24.93 11.94
C LEU A 24 11.14 -23.79 10.99
N GLY A 25 10.20 -22.96 11.45
CA GLY A 25 9.92 -21.64 10.88
C GLY A 25 8.42 -21.34 10.76
N PRO A 26 7.83 -20.65 11.75
CA PRO A 26 7.33 -19.29 11.47
C PRO A 26 7.31 -18.39 12.72
N LEU A 27 8.46 -17.88 13.19
CA LEU A 27 8.50 -16.94 14.33
C LEU A 27 8.95 -15.52 13.97
N SER A 28 9.30 -15.22 12.72
CA SER A 28 9.73 -13.87 12.29
C SER A 28 8.59 -12.96 11.80
N GLY A 29 7.36 -13.47 11.69
CA GLY A 29 6.25 -12.75 11.05
C GLY A 29 5.82 -11.47 11.77
N CYS A 30 5.67 -11.47 13.10
CA CYS A 30 5.11 -10.32 13.80
C CYS A 30 6.09 -9.14 13.90
N ALA A 31 7.40 -9.40 14.00
CA ALA A 31 8.41 -8.33 14.03
C ALA A 31 8.53 -7.64 12.67
N ALA A 32 8.56 -8.42 11.57
CA ALA A 32 8.59 -7.88 10.22
C ALA A 32 7.32 -7.07 9.89
N LEU A 33 6.14 -7.56 10.27
CA LEU A 33 4.89 -6.84 10.08
C LEU A 33 4.82 -5.52 10.87
N ARG A 34 5.33 -5.50 12.12
CA ARG A 34 5.41 -4.26 12.91
C ARG A 34 6.39 -3.26 12.31
N ALA A 35 7.56 -3.72 11.89
CA ALA A 35 8.55 -2.85 11.23
C ALA A 35 8.00 -2.28 9.91
N ALA A 36 7.25 -3.07 9.14
CA ALA A 36 6.58 -2.61 7.92
C ALA A 36 5.48 -1.58 8.23
N ALA A 37 4.69 -1.79 9.27
CA ALA A 37 3.68 -0.83 9.71
C ALA A 37 4.29 0.49 10.15
N GLU A 38 5.33 0.46 10.99
CA GLU A 38 6.04 1.67 11.44
C GLU A 38 6.67 2.44 10.26
N ARG A 39 7.25 1.73 9.29
CA ARG A 39 7.75 2.36 8.07
C ARG A 39 6.61 3.09 7.34
N ARG A 40 5.47 2.45 7.17
CA ARG A 40 4.32 3.05 6.48
C ARG A 40 3.84 4.30 7.20
N ASP A 41 3.68 4.23 8.53
CA ASP A 41 3.25 5.39 9.34
C ASP A 41 4.20 6.59 9.18
N LYS A 42 5.53 6.34 9.13
CA LYS A 42 6.54 7.40 8.89
C LYS A 42 6.45 8.00 7.49
N ILE A 43 6.19 7.18 6.46
CA ILE A 43 5.98 7.67 5.09
C ILE A 43 4.71 8.53 5.06
N GLU A 44 3.60 8.01 5.55
CA GLU A 44 2.31 8.70 5.62
C GLU A 44 2.44 10.06 6.31
N GLU A 45 3.11 10.12 7.47
CA GLU A 45 3.34 11.37 8.20
C GLU A 45 4.09 12.42 7.36
N ARG A 46 5.13 11.99 6.64
CA ARG A 46 5.95 12.88 5.80
C ARG A 46 5.19 13.33 4.55
N VAL A 47 4.49 12.42 3.88
CA VAL A 47 3.64 12.71 2.71
C VAL A 47 2.56 13.72 3.08
N GLN A 48 1.89 13.53 4.21
CA GLN A 48 0.83 14.43 4.69
C GLN A 48 1.29 15.90 4.81
N LYS A 49 2.57 16.09 5.16
CA LYS A 49 3.22 17.39 5.40
C LYS A 49 3.98 17.93 4.19
N HIS A 50 4.18 17.14 3.14
CA HIS A 50 4.99 17.53 1.99
C HIS A 50 4.40 18.73 1.25
N VAL A 51 5.28 19.60 0.77
CA VAL A 51 5.00 20.74 -0.10
C VAL A 51 5.90 20.59 -1.32
N TYR A 52 5.29 20.46 -2.49
CA TYR A 52 5.96 20.38 -3.76
C TYR A 52 6.62 21.71 -4.09
N THR A 53 7.89 21.69 -4.48
CA THR A 53 8.62 22.90 -4.90
C THR A 53 8.15 23.40 -6.27
N GLN A 54 7.52 22.53 -7.06
CA GLN A 54 7.04 22.83 -8.41
C GLN A 54 5.80 23.76 -8.39
N PRO A 55 5.59 24.56 -9.45
CA PRO A 55 4.42 25.44 -9.57
C PRO A 55 3.10 24.66 -9.57
N GLN A 56 2.03 25.29 -9.08
CA GLN A 56 0.71 24.66 -8.94
C GLN A 56 0.21 24.05 -10.25
N GLY A 57 0.42 24.71 -11.40
CA GLY A 57 -0.01 24.19 -12.70
C GLY A 57 0.64 22.86 -13.08
N THR A 58 1.93 22.70 -12.82
CA THR A 58 2.68 21.46 -13.08
C THR A 58 2.19 20.33 -12.18
N VAL A 59 2.13 20.60 -10.87
CA VAL A 59 1.69 19.62 -9.89
C VAL A 59 0.23 19.20 -10.13
N TRP A 60 -0.62 20.15 -10.50
CA TRP A 60 -2.03 19.92 -10.79
C TRP A 60 -2.25 19.05 -12.04
N ALA A 61 -1.47 19.29 -13.10
CA ALA A 61 -1.54 18.47 -14.31
C ALA A 61 -1.22 16.99 -14.00
N GLU A 62 -0.16 16.75 -13.22
CA GLU A 62 0.24 15.40 -12.80
C GLU A 62 -0.77 14.74 -11.86
N ALA A 63 -1.37 15.51 -10.94
CA ALA A 63 -2.42 15.00 -10.06
C ALA A 63 -3.65 14.51 -10.85
N ARG A 64 -4.02 15.23 -11.93
CA ARG A 64 -5.10 14.80 -12.83
C ARG A 64 -4.71 13.58 -13.65
N ALA A 65 -3.48 13.54 -14.17
CA ALA A 65 -2.97 12.38 -14.89
C ALA A 65 -3.03 11.11 -14.01
N LEU A 66 -2.66 11.22 -12.74
CA LEU A 66 -2.73 10.11 -11.78
C LEU A 66 -4.16 9.60 -11.58
N LEU A 67 -5.17 10.48 -11.52
CA LEU A 67 -6.58 10.06 -11.46
C LEU A 67 -6.98 9.20 -12.67
N PHE A 68 -6.56 9.60 -13.87
CA PHE A 68 -6.83 8.82 -15.09
C PHE A 68 -6.08 7.49 -15.11
N GLU A 69 -4.82 7.46 -14.67
CA GLU A 69 -4.03 6.23 -14.52
C GLU A 69 -4.67 5.25 -13.52
N MET A 70 -5.29 5.77 -12.45
CA MET A 70 -6.10 4.99 -11.51
C MET A 70 -7.47 4.57 -12.08
N GLY A 71 -7.79 4.96 -13.31
CA GLY A 71 -9.04 4.64 -14.00
C GLY A 71 -10.26 5.38 -13.44
N TYR A 72 -10.08 6.61 -12.95
CA TYR A 72 -11.17 7.50 -12.58
C TYR A 72 -11.45 8.50 -13.71
N GLU A 73 -12.74 8.80 -13.90
CA GLU A 73 -13.20 9.83 -14.82
C GLU A 73 -13.46 11.12 -14.06
N VAL A 74 -13.03 12.26 -14.61
CA VAL A 74 -13.27 13.57 -14.00
C VAL A 74 -14.70 14.03 -14.29
N SER A 75 -15.43 14.46 -13.25
CA SER A 75 -16.78 14.99 -13.42
C SER A 75 -16.76 16.31 -14.18
N SER A 76 -17.61 16.42 -15.19
CA SER A 76 -17.74 17.64 -16.01
C SER A 76 -18.26 18.83 -15.18
N ALA A 77 -19.06 18.56 -14.15
CA ALA A 77 -19.60 19.56 -13.23
C ALA A 77 -18.58 20.08 -12.19
N ALA A 78 -17.48 19.35 -11.99
CA ALA A 78 -16.48 19.67 -10.98
C ALA A 78 -15.34 20.59 -11.46
N ASN A 79 -15.32 20.97 -12.74
CA ASN A 79 -14.30 21.88 -13.30
C ASN A 79 -14.58 23.37 -13.04
N ALA A 80 -15.51 23.71 -12.15
CA ALA A 80 -16.05 25.06 -12.10
C ALA A 80 -15.12 26.10 -11.44
N PHE A 81 -14.24 25.72 -10.49
CA PHE A 81 -13.43 26.70 -9.76
C PHE A 81 -12.07 26.17 -9.26
N GLY A 82 -10.98 26.83 -9.67
CA GLY A 82 -9.63 26.62 -9.14
C GLY A 82 -8.99 25.27 -9.48
N ALA A 83 -7.91 24.93 -8.77
CA ALA A 83 -7.25 23.62 -8.89
C ALA A 83 -7.93 22.60 -7.98
N THR A 84 -9.24 22.40 -8.16
CA THR A 84 -10.05 21.37 -7.47
C THR A 84 -10.80 20.55 -8.51
N VAL A 85 -10.91 19.24 -8.30
CA VAL A 85 -11.62 18.32 -9.18
C VAL A 85 -12.28 17.21 -8.37
N GLU A 86 -13.51 16.87 -8.71
CA GLU A 86 -14.19 15.67 -8.23
C GLU A 86 -14.31 14.66 -9.37
N THR A 87 -14.09 13.38 -9.08
CA THR A 87 -14.28 12.30 -10.05
C THR A 87 -15.72 11.81 -10.02
N GLU A 88 -16.15 11.19 -11.12
CA GLU A 88 -17.33 10.34 -11.10
C GLU A 88 -17.14 9.16 -10.15
N TRP A 89 -18.27 8.58 -9.72
CA TRP A 89 -18.26 7.36 -8.93
C TRP A 89 -17.74 6.18 -9.76
N LYS A 90 -16.67 5.55 -9.28
CA LYS A 90 -16.14 4.29 -9.80
C LYS A 90 -16.69 3.13 -8.97
N TYR A 91 -17.31 2.16 -9.64
CA TYR A 91 -17.93 1.00 -9.02
C TYR A 91 -16.98 -0.20 -9.00
N ASP A 92 -16.94 -0.90 -7.88
CA ASP A 92 -16.24 -2.17 -7.67
C ASP A 92 -17.12 -3.11 -6.85
N GLY A 93 -17.87 -3.97 -7.55
CA GLY A 93 -18.89 -4.82 -6.95
C GLY A 93 -19.96 -4.00 -6.22
N ASN A 94 -20.08 -4.19 -4.90
CA ASN A 94 -21.04 -3.48 -4.05
C ASN A 94 -20.46 -2.18 -3.45
N TRP A 95 -19.26 -1.78 -3.83
CA TRP A 95 -18.62 -0.55 -3.38
C TRP A 95 -18.57 0.48 -4.50
N GLN A 96 -18.71 1.74 -4.12
CA GLN A 96 -18.44 2.87 -4.99
C GLN A 96 -17.41 3.79 -4.33
N THR A 97 -16.50 4.31 -5.16
CA THR A 97 -15.46 5.24 -4.73
C THR A 97 -15.41 6.45 -5.63
N ARG A 98 -15.12 7.62 -5.06
CA ARG A 98 -14.79 8.82 -5.84
C ARG A 98 -13.73 9.62 -5.12
N TYR A 99 -13.01 10.44 -5.86
CA TYR A 99 -12.02 11.36 -5.32
C TYR A 99 -12.48 12.80 -5.42
N LEU A 100 -12.17 13.58 -4.39
CA LEU A 100 -12.05 15.03 -4.45
C LEU A 100 -10.55 15.35 -4.31
N VAL A 101 -9.95 15.95 -5.34
CA VAL A 101 -8.54 16.34 -5.33
C VAL A 101 -8.43 17.85 -5.40
N GLN A 102 -7.57 18.42 -4.57
CA GLN A 102 -7.33 19.85 -4.52
C GLN A 102 -5.83 20.15 -4.48
N ALA A 103 -5.39 21.11 -5.28
CA ALA A 103 -4.07 21.70 -5.19
C ALA A 103 -4.17 23.15 -4.70
N MET A 104 -3.32 23.52 -3.75
CA MET A 104 -3.27 24.85 -3.13
C MET A 104 -1.85 25.42 -3.23
N SER A 105 -1.73 26.66 -3.68
CA SER A 105 -0.47 27.39 -3.54
C SER A 105 -0.28 27.79 -2.08
N VAL A 106 0.87 27.43 -1.51
CA VAL A 106 1.26 27.75 -0.13
C VAL A 106 2.63 28.43 -0.16
N GLU A 107 3.07 28.98 0.97
CA GLU A 107 4.44 29.46 1.09
C GLU A 107 5.42 28.30 0.83
N GLY A 108 6.37 28.50 -0.09
CA GLY A 108 7.35 27.49 -0.46
C GLY A 108 6.91 26.52 -1.58
N GLY A 109 5.69 26.62 -2.11
CA GLY A 109 5.29 25.88 -3.31
C GLY A 109 3.81 25.46 -3.36
N THR A 110 3.57 24.19 -3.68
CA THR A 110 2.21 23.64 -3.88
C THR A 110 1.94 22.51 -2.92
N LYS A 111 0.74 22.47 -2.33
CA LYS A 111 0.24 21.33 -1.57
C LYS A 111 -0.91 20.67 -2.31
N VAL A 112 -0.91 19.34 -2.40
CA VAL A 112 -2.02 18.57 -2.99
C VAL A 112 -2.65 17.69 -1.92
N GLN A 113 -3.96 17.52 -1.99
CA GLN A 113 -4.70 16.58 -1.15
C GLN A 113 -5.63 15.72 -1.99
N PHE A 114 -5.59 14.40 -1.76
CA PHE A 114 -6.53 13.44 -2.34
C PHE A 114 -7.50 12.99 -1.25
N MET A 115 -8.78 13.32 -1.40
CA MET A 115 -9.84 12.87 -0.49
C MET A 115 -10.66 11.78 -1.18
N LYS A 116 -10.58 10.55 -0.67
CA LYS A 116 -11.35 9.40 -1.17
C LYS A 116 -12.64 9.23 -0.38
N SER A 117 -13.76 9.30 -1.08
CA SER A 117 -15.07 8.92 -0.56
C SER A 117 -15.36 7.47 -0.93
N THR A 118 -15.75 6.65 0.04
CA THR A 118 -16.16 5.25 -0.18
C THR A 118 -17.54 5.00 0.43
N GLN A 119 -18.38 4.28 -0.28
CA GLN A 119 -19.73 3.93 0.15
C GLN A 119 -20.15 2.59 -0.45
N THR A 120 -21.01 1.85 0.24
CA THR A 120 -21.71 0.70 -0.36
C THR A 120 -22.83 1.20 -1.28
N VAL A 121 -23.01 0.59 -2.44
CA VAL A 121 -24.01 1.03 -3.46
C VAL A 121 -25.43 1.09 -2.89
N THR A 122 -25.78 0.19 -1.96
CA THR A 122 -27.11 0.15 -1.33
C THR A 122 -27.23 1.00 -0.06
N SER A 123 -26.17 1.69 0.37
CA SER A 123 -26.19 2.45 1.61
C SER A 123 -26.91 3.78 1.45
N ALA A 124 -27.85 4.08 2.32
CA ALA A 124 -28.46 5.41 2.44
C ALA A 124 -27.62 6.39 3.29
N THR A 125 -26.51 5.93 3.87
CA THR A 125 -25.63 6.73 4.72
C THR A 125 -24.65 7.55 3.89
N SER A 126 -24.24 8.72 4.41
CA SER A 126 -23.21 9.56 3.79
C SER A 126 -21.92 8.78 3.52
N PRO A 127 -21.23 9.03 2.39
CA PRO A 127 -19.94 8.40 2.10
C PRO A 127 -18.90 8.65 3.18
N ARG A 128 -18.06 7.66 3.45
CA ARG A 128 -16.89 7.85 4.33
C ARG A 128 -15.77 8.48 3.52
N ALA A 129 -15.52 9.76 3.76
CA ALA A 129 -14.39 10.49 3.18
C ALA A 129 -13.14 10.37 4.07
N ARG A 130 -11.99 10.06 3.47
CA ARG A 130 -10.68 10.08 4.14
C ARG A 130 -9.61 10.58 3.17
N ARG A 131 -8.55 11.20 3.70
CA ARG A 131 -7.35 11.52 2.91
C ARG A 131 -6.68 10.22 2.48
N ASP A 132 -6.33 10.12 1.21
CA ASP A 132 -5.69 8.94 0.63
C ASP A 132 -4.20 9.23 0.44
N LEU A 133 -3.42 8.90 1.46
CA LEU A 133 -1.98 9.14 1.49
C LEU A 133 -1.23 8.22 0.52
N ASP A 134 -1.80 7.08 0.13
CA ASP A 134 -1.21 6.20 -0.89
C ASP A 134 -1.25 6.88 -2.27
N ALA A 135 -2.36 7.55 -2.60
CA ALA A 135 -2.46 8.33 -3.84
C ALA A 135 -1.52 9.54 -3.82
N GLU A 136 -1.38 10.23 -2.69
CA GLU A 136 -0.44 11.34 -2.55
C GLU A 136 1.02 10.88 -2.61
N TRP A 137 1.32 9.71 -2.07
CA TRP A 137 2.63 9.09 -2.18
C TRP A 137 2.98 8.74 -3.62
N ALA A 138 2.03 8.15 -4.36
CA ALA A 138 2.21 7.86 -5.79
C ALA A 138 2.46 9.13 -6.60
N LEU A 139 1.73 10.23 -6.31
CA LEU A 139 1.99 11.53 -6.93
C LEU A 139 3.40 12.04 -6.60
N LEU A 140 3.83 11.92 -5.35
CA LEU A 140 5.14 12.35 -4.91
C LEU A 140 6.26 11.59 -5.64
N GLN A 141 6.16 10.27 -5.72
CA GLN A 141 7.13 9.44 -6.45
C GLN A 141 7.25 9.84 -7.93
N LYS A 142 6.16 10.33 -8.54
CA LYS A 142 6.13 10.77 -9.93
C LYS A 142 6.74 12.15 -10.13
N ILE A 143 6.43 13.11 -9.27
CA ILE A 143 6.84 14.52 -9.42
C ILE A 143 8.24 14.77 -8.85
N ASP A 144 8.53 14.19 -7.68
CA ASP A 144 9.78 14.42 -6.93
C ASP A 144 10.33 13.08 -6.41
N PRO A 145 10.94 12.27 -7.29
CA PRO A 145 11.53 10.99 -6.90
C PRO A 145 12.70 11.15 -5.91
N SER A 146 13.34 12.32 -5.86
CA SER A 146 14.39 12.62 -4.87
C SER A 146 13.79 12.72 -3.47
N ALA A 147 12.76 13.56 -3.30
CA ALA A 147 12.06 13.68 -2.02
C ALA A 147 11.41 12.37 -1.58
N ALA A 148 10.85 11.59 -2.52
CA ALA A 148 10.34 10.25 -2.23
C ALA A 148 11.46 9.34 -1.68
N SER A 149 12.63 9.31 -2.34
CA SER A 149 13.78 8.51 -1.89
C SER A 149 14.25 8.92 -0.48
N GLU A 150 14.26 10.22 -0.19
CA GLU A 150 14.61 10.74 1.15
C GLU A 150 13.59 10.31 2.23
N ILE A 151 12.29 10.34 1.91
CA ILE A 151 11.23 9.90 2.82
C ILE A 151 11.32 8.39 3.07
N GLU A 152 11.59 7.59 2.04
CA GLU A 152 11.83 6.16 2.19
C GLU A 152 13.04 5.88 3.07
N ALA A 153 14.17 6.56 2.83
CA ALA A 153 15.38 6.41 3.64
C ALA A 153 15.13 6.78 5.12
N TYR A 154 14.39 7.86 5.37
CA TYR A 154 13.96 8.25 6.72
C TYR A 154 13.10 7.15 7.37
N ALA A 155 12.15 6.59 6.64
CA ALA A 155 11.23 5.58 7.15
C ALA A 155 11.91 4.24 7.45
N GLN A 156 13.02 3.92 6.77
CA GLN A 156 13.82 2.72 7.02
C GLN A 156 14.58 2.76 8.35
N GLY A 157 14.85 3.95 8.90
CA GLY A 157 15.60 4.14 10.15
C GLY A 157 17.09 3.77 10.02
N PRO A 158 17.89 4.00 11.09
CA PRO A 158 19.29 3.62 11.09
C PRO A 158 19.42 2.09 10.94
N ARG A 159 20.25 1.66 9.99
CA ARG A 159 20.60 0.26 9.81
C ARG A 159 21.39 -0.16 11.03
N VAL A 160 20.79 -0.95 11.94
CA VAL A 160 21.51 -1.51 13.08
C VAL A 160 22.54 -2.49 12.50
N GLU A 161 23.78 -2.03 12.34
CA GLU A 161 24.91 -2.90 12.05
C GLU A 161 25.08 -3.83 13.25
N THR A 162 24.57 -5.06 13.09
CA THR A 162 24.77 -6.12 14.06
C THR A 162 26.21 -6.60 13.91
N ASN A 163 27.13 -5.90 14.57
CA ASN A 163 28.49 -6.39 14.77
C ASN A 163 28.39 -7.58 15.74
N ARG A 164 28.55 -8.80 15.20
CA ARG A 164 28.62 -10.06 15.94
C ARG A 164 30.05 -10.58 15.92
#